data_AF-A0A354DG33-F1
#
_entry.id   AF-A0A354DG33-F1
#
_cell.length_a   1.000
_cell.length_b   1.000
_cell.length_c   1.000
_cell.angle_alpha   90.00
_cell.angle_beta   90.00
_cell.angle_gamma   90.00
#
_symmetry.space_group_name_H-M   'P 1'
#
loop_
_entity.id
_entity.type
_entity.pdbx_description
1 polymer ?
#
loop_
_entity_poly.entity_id
_entity_poly.type
_entity_poly.pdbx_seq_one_letter_code
_entity_poly.pdbx_strand_id
1 'polypeptide(L)'
;EKYRGLVLTTEGKKMGKRLVDRHSLLESFLRTIGVPEDKIYKDVEGIEHHLSVDSLTCIDNLLKFFAQNPEMAIELKKMLETNPD
;
A
#
# COMPACT_ATOMS: atom_id res chain seq x y z
N GLU A 1 22.56 1.33 -33.92
CA GLU A 1 21.14 1.00 -34.18
C GLU A 1 20.21 1.82 -33.28
N LYS A 2 18.89 1.87 -33.59
CA LYS A 2 17.88 2.61 -32.81
C LYS A 2 17.44 1.83 -31.56
N TYR A 3 18.07 2.10 -30.42
CA TYR A 3 17.44 1.90 -29.11
C TYR A 3 16.55 3.10 -28.80
N ARG A 4 15.39 3.20 -29.44
CA ARG A 4 14.32 4.01 -28.84
C ARG A 4 13.57 3.05 -27.93
N GLY A 5 13.98 3.02 -26.67
CA GLY A 5 13.35 2.24 -25.61
C GLY A 5 11.83 2.41 -25.60
N LEU A 6 11.14 1.42 -25.03
CA LEU A 6 9.69 1.46 -24.84
C LEU A 6 9.30 2.75 -24.11
N VAL A 7 8.64 3.68 -24.81
CA VAL A 7 8.08 4.90 -24.21
C VAL A 7 6.61 4.67 -23.93
N LEU A 8 6.22 4.75 -22.66
CA LEU A 8 4.82 4.66 -22.26
C LEU A 8 4.01 5.81 -22.86
N THR A 9 2.87 5.47 -23.47
CA THR A 9 1.85 6.42 -23.89
C THR A 9 1.28 7.16 -22.67
N THR A 10 0.56 8.26 -22.86
CA THR A 10 -0.09 8.99 -21.76
C THR A 10 -1.00 8.09 -20.92
N GLU A 11 -1.73 7.18 -21.57
CA GLU A 11 -2.54 6.17 -20.90
C GLU A 11 -1.67 5.10 -20.20
N GLY A 12 -0.56 4.68 -20.82
CA GLY A 12 0.45 3.82 -20.19
C GLY A 12 1.11 4.45 -18.95
N LYS A 13 1.30 5.78 -18.92
CA LYS A 13 1.82 6.52 -17.77
C LYS A 13 0.80 6.62 -16.63
N LYS A 14 -0.48 6.87 -16.94
CA LYS A 14 -1.57 6.86 -15.93
C LYS A 14 -1.77 5.47 -15.34
N MET A 15 -1.71 4.43 -16.18
CA MET A 15 -1.78 3.04 -15.74
C MET A 15 -0.57 2.66 -14.88
N GLY A 16 0.65 3.00 -15.32
CA GLY A 16 1.88 2.78 -14.55
C GLY A 16 1.89 3.51 -13.21
N LYS A 17 1.38 4.75 -13.18
CA LYS A 17 1.19 5.50 -11.94
C LYS A 17 0.21 4.80 -10.99
N ARG A 18 -0.94 4.33 -11.49
CA ARG A 18 -1.91 3.55 -10.68
C ARG A 18 -1.33 2.25 -10.12
N LEU A 19 -0.44 1.57 -10.86
CA LEU A 19 0.24 0.36 -10.39
C LEU A 19 1.23 0.66 -9.24
N VAL A 20 2.10 1.66 -9.43
CA VAL A 20 3.03 2.10 -8.38
C VAL A 20 2.28 2.63 -7.16
N ASP A 21 1.19 3.38 -7.38
CA ASP A 21 0.35 3.92 -6.31
C ASP A 21 -0.35 2.78 -5.54
N ARG A 22 -0.73 1.66 -6.18
CA ARG A 22 -1.30 0.47 -5.52
C ARG A 22 -0.29 -0.25 -4.63
N HIS A 23 0.91 -0.52 -5.15
CA HIS A 23 1.95 -1.20 -4.39
C HIS A 23 2.31 -0.40 -3.13
N SER A 24 2.58 0.90 -3.29
CA SER A 24 2.91 1.80 -2.19
C SER A 24 1.77 1.95 -1.17
N LEU A 25 0.51 1.93 -1.62
CA LEU A 25 -0.66 1.94 -0.74
C LEU A 25 -0.69 0.69 0.16
N LEU A 26 -0.49 -0.49 -0.43
CA LEU A 26 -0.51 -1.75 0.31
C LEU A 26 0.69 -1.88 1.25
N GLU A 27 1.88 -1.47 0.84
CA GLU A 27 3.04 -1.41 1.73
C GLU A 27 2.77 -0.50 2.95
N SER A 28 2.23 0.69 2.69
CA SER A 28 1.89 1.65 3.76
C SER A 28 0.86 1.05 4.72
N PHE A 29 -0.17 0.39 4.17
CA PHE A 29 -1.20 -0.29 4.95
C PHE A 29 -0.63 -1.40 5.83
N LEU A 30 0.12 -2.35 5.26
CA LEU A 30 0.70 -3.47 6.01
C LEU A 30 1.64 -2.97 7.10
N ARG A 31 2.45 -1.94 6.82
CA ARG A 31 3.29 -1.29 7.82
C ARG A 31 2.48 -0.64 8.94
N THR A 32 1.40 0.07 8.60
CA THR A 32 0.53 0.74 9.57
C THR A 32 -0.15 -0.25 10.52
N ILE A 33 -0.56 -1.42 10.03
CA ILE A 33 -1.18 -2.46 10.87
C ILE A 33 -0.17 -3.36 11.60
N GLY A 34 1.14 -3.09 11.46
CA GLY A 34 2.20 -3.77 12.22
C GLY A 34 2.74 -5.06 11.62
N VAL A 35 2.56 -5.28 10.31
CA VAL A 35 3.23 -6.41 9.64
C VAL A 35 4.75 -6.20 9.69
N PRO A 36 5.54 -7.24 10.07
CA PRO A 36 6.99 -7.16 10.06
C PRO A 36 7.56 -6.73 8.70
N GLU A 37 8.51 -5.79 8.71
CA GLU A 37 9.05 -5.16 7.49
C GLU A 37 9.63 -6.19 6.49
N ASP A 38 10.19 -7.30 6.99
CA ASP A 38 10.74 -8.40 6.19
C ASP A 38 9.67 -9.24 5.45
N LYS A 39 8.40 -9.14 5.86
CA LYS A 39 7.26 -9.82 5.22
C LYS A 39 6.51 -8.93 4.24
N ILE A 40 6.52 -7.61 4.44
CA ILE A 40 5.70 -6.65 3.70
C ILE A 40 5.82 -6.84 2.18
N TYR A 41 7.04 -6.86 1.64
CA TYR A 41 7.25 -6.95 0.19
C TYR A 41 6.57 -8.19 -0.42
N LYS A 42 6.80 -9.36 0.19
CA LYS A 42 6.24 -10.63 -0.27
C LYS A 42 4.72 -10.67 -0.13
N ASP A 43 4.19 -10.12 0.95
CA ASP A 43 2.75 -10.10 1.20
C ASP A 43 2.04 -9.16 0.23
N VAL A 44 2.62 -7.99 -0.08
CA VAL A 44 2.10 -7.07 -1.10
C VAL A 44 2.06 -7.75 -2.46
N GLU A 45 3.15 -8.36 -2.93
CA GLU A 45 3.17 -9.11 -4.20
C GLU A 45 2.08 -10.21 -4.24
N GLY A 46 1.84 -10.87 -3.10
CA GLY A 46 0.82 -11.91 -2.97
C GLY A 46 -0.62 -11.41 -3.09
N ILE A 47 -0.92 -10.17 -2.65
CA ILE A 47 -2.31 -9.64 -2.59
C ILE A 47 -2.61 -8.56 -3.63
N GLU A 48 -1.59 -7.92 -4.21
CA GLU A 48 -1.75 -6.76 -5.08
C GLU A 48 -2.42 -7.04 -6.44
N HIS A 49 -2.68 -8.29 -6.80
CA HIS A 49 -3.49 -8.60 -7.98
C HIS A 49 -4.86 -9.21 -7.64
N HIS A 50 -5.09 -9.47 -6.35
CA HIS A 50 -6.28 -10.19 -5.87
C HIS A 50 -7.32 -9.27 -5.21
N LEU A 51 -6.94 -8.05 -4.80
CA LEU A 51 -7.89 -7.08 -4.23
C LEU A 51 -8.62 -6.27 -5.31
N SER A 52 -9.92 -6.06 -5.11
CA SER A 52 -10.74 -5.18 -5.93
C SER A 52 -10.36 -3.71 -5.74
N VAL A 53 -10.76 -2.86 -6.69
CA VAL A 53 -10.59 -1.40 -6.57
C VAL A 53 -11.33 -0.85 -5.35
N ASP A 54 -12.48 -1.44 -5.00
CA ASP A 54 -13.26 -1.02 -3.83
C ASP A 54 -12.50 -1.30 -2.53
N SER A 55 -11.87 -2.48 -2.41
CA SER A 55 -11.04 -2.82 -1.24
C SER A 55 -9.84 -1.87 -1.11
N LEU A 56 -9.17 -1.55 -2.22
CA LEU A 56 -8.08 -0.56 -2.20
C LEU A 56 -8.55 0.82 -1.76
N THR A 57 -9.73 1.24 -2.23
CA THR A 57 -10.32 2.53 -1.85
C THR A 57 -10.61 2.60 -0.35
N CYS A 58 -11.12 1.51 0.23
CA CYS A 58 -11.32 1.40 1.68
C CYS A 58 -9.99 1.46 2.45
N ILE A 59 -8.94 0.79 1.96
CA ILE A 59 -7.60 0.83 2.57
C ILE A 59 -7.02 2.25 2.53
N ASP A 60 -7.12 2.95 1.40
CA ASP A 60 -6.69 4.34 1.26
C ASP A 60 -7.44 5.28 2.22
N ASN A 61 -8.76 5.12 2.33
CA ASN A 61 -9.56 5.88 3.28
C ASN A 61 -9.17 5.60 4.74
N LEU A 62 -8.82 4.35 5.09
CA LEU A 62 -8.34 3.99 6.42
C LEU A 62 -7.00 4.66 6.74
N LEU A 63 -6.06 4.67 5.79
CA LEU A 63 -4.78 5.38 5.98
C LEU A 63 -4.97 6.89 6.13
N LYS A 64 -5.87 7.48 5.34
CA LYS A 64 -6.25 8.90 5.48
C LYS A 64 -6.89 9.18 6.84
N PHE A 65 -7.73 8.27 7.35
CA PHE A 65 -8.30 8.38 8.68
C PHE A 65 -7.19 8.42 9.75
N PHE A 66 -6.20 7.52 9.69
CA PHE A 66 -5.07 7.55 10.63
C PHE A 66 -4.20 8.81 10.49
N ALA A 67 -3.99 9.29 9.26
CA ALA A 67 -3.25 10.55 9.04
C ALA A 67 -3.98 11.77 9.61
N GLN A 68 -5.32 11.76 9.61
CA GLN A 68 -6.16 12.83 10.17
C GLN A 68 -6.38 12.69 11.69
N ASN A 69 -6.24 11.48 12.23
CA ASN A 69 -6.46 11.15 13.64
C ASN A 69 -5.24 10.39 14.21
N PRO A 70 -4.09 11.05 14.42
CA PRO A 70 -2.85 10.41 14.84
C PRO A 70 -2.97 9.64 16.17
N GLU A 71 -3.85 10.07 17.06
CA GLU A 71 -4.16 9.40 18.33
C GLU A 71 -4.66 7.97 18.12
N MET A 72 -5.43 7.71 17.06
CA MET A 72 -5.93 6.38 16.73
C MET A 72 -4.82 5.48 16.21
N ALA A 73 -3.86 6.04 15.46
CA ALA A 73 -2.68 5.31 15.00
C ALA A 73 -1.75 4.95 16.17
N ILE A 74 -1.59 5.88 17.13
CA ILE A 74 -0.86 5.63 18.37
C ILE A 74 -1.54 4.52 19.18
N GLU A 75 -2.86 4.55 19.30
CA GLU A 75 -3.60 3.53 20.05
C GLU A 75 -3.50 2.15 19.41
N LEU A 76 -3.61 2.08 18.07
CA LEU A 76 -3.33 0.84 17.33
C LEU A 76 -1.92 0.32 17.62
N LYS A 77 -0.91 1.19 17.59
CA LYS A 77 0.48 0.81 17.88
C LYS A 77 0.63 0.25 19.29
N LYS A 78 0.03 0.89 20.30
CA LYS A 78 0.05 0.37 21.67
C LYS A 78 -0.60 -1.01 21.76
N MET A 79 -1.75 -1.20 21.11
CA MET A 79 -2.45 -2.49 21.09
C MET A 79 -1.54 -3.60 20.53
N LEU A 80 -0.84 -3.31 19.43
CA LEU A 80 0.09 -4.24 18.79
C LEU A 80 1.31 -4.56 19.67
N GLU A 81 1.80 -3.61 20.47
CA GLU A 81 2.91 -3.84 21.42
C GLU A 81 2.46 -4.65 22.66
N THR A 82 1.19 -4.54 23.07
CA THR A 82 0.65 -5.23 24.25
C THR A 82 0.19 -6.67 24.00
N ASN A 83 -0.03 -7.05 22.74
CA ASN A 83 -0.29 -8.43 22.33
C ASN A 83 0.85 -8.94 21.45
N PRO A 84 2.04 -9.19 22.02
CA PRO A 84 3.05 -9.98 21.32
C PRO A 84 2.50 -11.41 21.26
N ASP A 85 2.16 -11.89 20.07
CA ASP A 85 1.90 -13.33 19.86
C ASP A 85 2.98 -14.21 20.49
#